data_AF-A0A7R8H1U4-F1
#
_entry.id   AF-A0A7R8H1U4-F1
#
_cell.length_a   1.000
_cell.length_b   1.000
_cell.length_c   1.000
_cell.angle_alpha   90.00
_cell.angle_beta   90.00
_cell.angle_gamma   90.00
#
_symmetry.space_group_name_H-M   'P 1'
#
loop_
_entity.id
_entity.type
_entity.pdbx_description
1 polymer ?
#
loop_
_entity_poly.entity_id
_entity_poly.type
_entity_poly.pdbx_seq_one_letter_code
_entity_poly.pdbx_strand_id
1 'polypeptide(L)'
;MELLFLGGKSGKYWSNHGWNTLSLGGGLACCFTSAACSLCACCPSCSNATSSRIMYGVILLLTMILSCILLAPGLQEYLKNVPFCKGYETSLNIIPGLDTAGYPFDCQEVTGYLAVYRVCFIITLFFVLMALIMIGVKSSNDPRAGIQNGFWGPKFIIIILCMIGAFFIPRGDFGVVWMYIGMIGALLFIFIQLALIIDFAHVWAENWVSHAQNGSKGWFVALAACSFSMYGGVIAATTILFIFSTGSTAGECKLHEFFISFNLILCVIISLISLHPKVQEANPNVGLLQPSVIALYITYLTWSSLSNSPETNCKSGIFVGSLSNSTITPTPTPGHSPANEKFDTQSIIGLIVWGLCILYSTVREPSGSGDDSEEVNEIQDEETGGQRVYDNEKTS
;
A
#
# COMPACT_ATOMS: atom_id res chain seq x y z
N MET A 1 61.80 -10.71 8.56
CA MET A 1 61.59 -11.94 9.35
C MET A 1 60.09 -12.03 9.64
N GLU A 2 59.26 -12.26 8.62
CA GLU A 2 59.03 -13.58 7.98
C GLU A 2 58.75 -14.67 9.02
N LEU A 3 57.48 -15.12 9.07
CA LEU A 3 57.02 -16.49 8.73
C LEU A 3 57.04 -17.43 9.96
N LEU A 4 56.08 -18.28 10.32
CA LEU A 4 54.86 -18.91 9.73
C LEU A 4 54.00 -19.45 10.91
N PHE A 5 52.65 -19.30 10.95
CA PHE A 5 51.58 -20.21 10.44
C PHE A 5 51.56 -21.61 11.11
N LEU A 6 50.44 -22.24 11.53
CA LEU A 6 49.05 -22.45 11.02
C LEU A 6 48.12 -22.76 12.24
N GLY A 7 46.78 -22.66 12.26
CA GLY A 7 45.73 -22.41 11.26
C GLY A 7 44.40 -23.10 11.67
N GLY A 8 43.26 -22.43 11.43
CA GLY A 8 41.87 -22.97 11.53
C GLY A 8 40.86 -21.90 12.00
N LYS A 9 40.43 -20.93 11.18
CA LYS A 9 39.21 -20.89 10.29
C LYS A 9 37.96 -21.47 10.97
N SER A 10 36.82 -20.78 11.09
CA SER A 10 36.17 -19.87 10.12
C SER A 10 35.25 -18.84 10.78
N GLY A 11 35.48 -17.56 10.51
CA GLY A 11 34.46 -16.52 10.46
C GLY A 11 34.36 -16.02 9.02
N LYS A 12 33.12 -15.81 8.54
CA LYS A 12 32.71 -14.97 7.40
C LYS A 12 31.30 -15.39 6.94
N TYR A 13 30.25 -14.73 7.42
CA TYR A 13 29.02 -14.48 6.68
C TYR A 13 28.41 -13.20 7.28
N TRP A 14 27.80 -12.35 6.46
CA TRP A 14 27.33 -10.99 6.76
C TRP A 14 28.34 -9.85 6.60
N SER A 15 28.89 -9.76 5.38
CA SER A 15 29.29 -8.47 4.80
C SER A 15 29.12 -8.55 3.29
N ASN A 16 27.88 -8.38 2.81
CA ASN A 16 27.54 -7.80 1.50
C ASN A 16 26.05 -8.02 1.19
N HIS A 17 25.18 -7.19 1.75
CA HIS A 17 24.00 -6.73 1.01
C HIS A 17 23.93 -5.22 1.17
N GLY A 18 24.78 -4.58 0.39
CA GLY A 18 24.72 -3.14 0.16
C GLY A 18 23.37 -2.79 -0.45
N TRP A 19 22.87 -1.64 -0.03
CA TRP A 19 21.88 -0.83 -0.73
C TRP A 19 22.42 -0.53 -2.13
N ASN A 20 22.26 -1.48 -3.05
CA ASN A 20 22.52 -1.24 -4.46
C ASN A 20 21.37 -0.38 -4.97
N THR A 21 21.70 0.88 -5.19
CA THR A 21 20.98 1.86 -5.99
C THR A 21 20.23 1.19 -7.15
N LEU A 22 18.92 1.09 -7.04
CA LEU A 22 18.05 0.78 -8.17
C LEU A 22 18.24 1.88 -9.22
N SER A 23 18.95 1.56 -10.30
CA SER A 23 18.92 2.36 -11.51
C SER A 23 17.51 2.27 -12.11
N LEU A 24 16.66 3.24 -11.78
CA LEU A 24 15.26 3.32 -12.23
C LEU A 24 15.11 3.46 -13.77
N GLY A 25 16.19 3.72 -14.52
CA GLY A 25 16.11 4.04 -15.95
C GLY A 25 16.25 2.85 -16.91
N GLY A 26 16.95 1.78 -16.52
CA GLY A 26 17.33 0.70 -17.45
C GLY A 26 16.50 -0.60 -17.36
N GLY A 27 15.95 -0.90 -16.18
CA GLY A 27 15.24 -2.17 -15.93
C GLY A 27 13.81 -2.22 -16.45
N LEU A 28 13.15 -1.06 -16.60
CA LEU A 28 11.76 -1.00 -17.02
C LEU A 28 11.56 -1.50 -18.45
N ALA A 29 12.48 -1.21 -19.38
CA ALA A 29 12.36 -1.62 -20.78
C ALA A 29 12.45 -3.15 -20.99
N CYS A 30 13.22 -3.86 -20.14
CA CYS A 30 13.32 -5.32 -20.21
C CYS A 30 12.10 -6.05 -19.61
N CYS A 31 11.42 -5.45 -18.62
CA CYS A 31 10.28 -6.09 -17.95
C CYS A 31 8.98 -6.03 -18.76
N PHE A 32 8.83 -5.10 -19.72
CA PHE A 32 7.61 -5.01 -20.53
C PHE A 32 7.52 -6.05 -21.65
N THR A 33 8.64 -6.68 -22.05
CA THR A 33 8.69 -7.58 -23.21
C THR A 33 9.48 -8.87 -22.94
N SER A 34 9.09 -9.63 -21.90
CA SER A 34 9.73 -10.93 -21.60
C SER A 34 9.63 -11.97 -22.73
N ALA A 35 8.75 -11.77 -23.72
CA ALA A 35 8.68 -12.64 -24.90
C ALA A 35 9.79 -12.37 -25.94
N ALA A 36 10.40 -11.18 -25.96
CA ALA A 36 11.53 -10.88 -26.85
C ALA A 36 12.89 -11.14 -26.18
N CYS A 37 12.91 -11.25 -24.84
CA CYS A 37 14.14 -11.48 -24.09
C CYS A 37 14.49 -12.96 -23.89
N SER A 38 13.58 -13.90 -24.21
CA SER A 38 13.88 -15.35 -24.21
C SER A 38 14.84 -15.79 -25.32
N LEU A 39 15.21 -14.88 -26.24
CA LEU A 39 16.20 -15.11 -27.31
C LEU A 39 17.55 -14.42 -27.04
N CYS A 40 17.73 -13.74 -25.90
CA CYS A 40 18.98 -13.04 -25.57
C CYS A 40 19.51 -13.51 -24.21
N ALA A 41 20.65 -14.20 -24.21
CA ALA A 41 21.32 -14.75 -23.02
C ALA A 41 21.96 -13.69 -22.09
N CYS A 42 21.51 -12.43 -22.14
CA CYS A 42 22.19 -11.28 -21.53
C CYS A 42 21.43 -10.61 -20.38
N CYS A 43 20.27 -11.11 -19.94
CA CYS A 43 19.62 -10.61 -18.73
C CYS A 43 19.88 -11.58 -17.57
N PRO A 44 20.60 -11.16 -16.51
CA PRO A 44 20.75 -11.97 -15.31
C PRO A 44 19.36 -12.24 -14.74
N SER A 45 19.12 -13.49 -14.36
CA SER A 45 17.88 -13.95 -13.75
C SER A 45 17.64 -13.19 -12.44
N CYS A 46 16.96 -12.04 -12.51
CA CYS A 46 16.29 -11.50 -11.34
C CYS A 46 15.29 -12.57 -10.87
N SER A 47 15.34 -12.97 -9.60
CA SER A 47 14.39 -13.92 -9.02
C SER A 47 12.96 -13.61 -9.51
N ASN A 48 12.42 -14.50 -10.36
CA ASN A 48 11.18 -14.27 -11.11
C ASN A 48 9.97 -13.99 -10.19
N ALA A 49 10.02 -14.45 -8.93
CA ALA A 49 8.94 -14.26 -7.96
C ALA A 49 8.93 -12.85 -7.34
N THR A 50 10.08 -12.33 -6.91
CA THR A 50 10.19 -11.00 -6.31
C THR A 50 9.92 -9.90 -7.35
N SER A 51 10.37 -10.10 -8.58
CA SER A 51 10.04 -9.21 -9.71
C SER A 51 8.52 -9.11 -9.94
N SER A 52 7.80 -10.23 -9.85
CA SER A 52 6.36 -10.26 -10.13
C SER A 52 5.53 -9.55 -9.06
N ARG A 53 5.93 -9.65 -7.79
CA ARG A 53 5.29 -8.89 -6.69
C ARG A 53 5.43 -7.38 -6.92
N ILE A 54 6.62 -6.93 -7.30
CA ILE A 54 6.88 -5.52 -7.63
C ILE A 54 6.01 -5.07 -8.80
N MET A 55 5.90 -5.87 -9.86
CA MET A 55 5.09 -5.53 -11.03
C MET A 55 3.59 -5.39 -10.71
N TYR A 56 3.03 -6.27 -9.86
CA TYR A 56 1.66 -6.09 -9.36
C TYR A 56 1.52 -4.84 -8.48
N GLY A 57 2.53 -4.51 -7.67
CA GLY A 57 2.59 -3.24 -6.95
C GLY A 57 2.59 -2.02 -7.87
N VAL A 58 3.34 -2.08 -8.98
CA VAL A 58 3.35 -1.01 -10.00
C VAL A 58 1.96 -0.83 -10.63
N ILE A 59 1.23 -1.91 -10.92
CA ILE A 59 -0.16 -1.82 -11.41
C ILE A 59 -1.04 -1.04 -10.42
N LEU A 60 -0.95 -1.35 -9.12
CA LEU A 60 -1.70 -0.64 -8.08
C LEU A 60 -1.29 0.82 -7.97
N LEU A 61 0.01 1.13 -8.01
CA LEU A 61 0.52 2.52 -7.95
C LEU A 61 0.08 3.35 -9.17
N LEU A 62 0.18 2.79 -10.38
CA LEU A 62 -0.29 3.46 -11.60
C LEU A 62 -1.80 3.70 -11.56
N THR A 63 -2.56 2.74 -11.04
CA THR A 63 -4.01 2.90 -10.82
C THR A 63 -4.29 4.03 -9.83
N MET A 64 -3.55 4.11 -8.72
CA MET A 64 -3.72 5.19 -7.75
C MET A 64 -3.42 6.56 -8.36
N ILE A 65 -2.34 6.69 -9.14
CA ILE A 65 -2.00 7.92 -9.85
C ILE A 65 -3.11 8.31 -10.83
N LEU A 66 -3.60 7.34 -11.62
CA LEU A 66 -4.71 7.55 -12.54
C LEU A 66 -5.97 8.01 -11.79
N SER A 67 -6.33 7.37 -10.69
CA SER A 67 -7.48 7.76 -9.85
C SER A 67 -7.35 9.17 -9.30
N CYS A 68 -6.14 9.59 -8.88
CA CYS A 68 -5.88 10.96 -8.43
C CYS A 68 -6.07 11.96 -9.57
N ILE A 69 -5.62 11.62 -10.79
CA ILE A 69 -5.82 12.46 -11.98
C ILE A 69 -7.31 12.60 -12.28
N LEU A 70 -8.07 11.51 -12.29
CA LEU A 70 -9.51 11.50 -12.57
C LEU A 70 -10.33 12.32 -11.56
N LEU A 71 -9.83 12.46 -10.33
CA LEU A 71 -10.45 13.26 -9.27
C LEU A 71 -9.93 14.70 -9.22
N ALA A 72 -8.90 15.06 -10.00
CA ALA A 72 -8.26 16.37 -9.90
C ALA A 72 -9.20 17.53 -10.29
N PRO A 73 -9.35 18.57 -9.46
CA PRO A 73 -10.14 19.74 -9.81
C PRO A 73 -9.49 20.46 -11.00
N GLY A 74 -10.28 20.76 -12.03
CA GLY A 74 -9.81 21.40 -13.26
C GLY A 74 -9.50 20.44 -14.41
N LEU A 75 -9.41 19.12 -14.19
CA LEU A 75 -9.26 18.17 -15.30
C LEU A 75 -10.41 18.29 -16.32
N GLN A 76 -11.63 18.57 -15.85
CA GLN A 76 -12.79 18.82 -16.70
C GLN A 76 -12.60 20.02 -17.64
N GLU A 77 -11.93 21.08 -17.20
CA GLU A 77 -11.67 22.28 -18.00
C GLU A 77 -10.62 22.02 -19.08
N TYR A 78 -9.59 21.22 -18.76
CA TYR A 78 -8.64 20.72 -19.75
C TYR A 78 -9.30 19.76 -20.75
N LEU A 79 -10.17 18.86 -20.28
CA LEU A 79 -10.89 17.93 -21.15
C LEU A 79 -11.86 18.64 -22.09
N LYS A 80 -12.56 19.70 -21.64
CA LYS A 80 -13.37 20.54 -22.55
C LYS A 80 -12.58 21.14 -23.71
N ASN A 81 -11.26 21.24 -23.60
CA ASN A 81 -10.41 21.78 -24.64
C ASN A 81 -9.93 20.74 -25.66
N VAL A 82 -10.03 19.43 -25.38
CA VAL A 82 -9.60 18.40 -26.32
C VAL A 82 -10.63 18.17 -27.44
N PRO A 83 -10.20 17.90 -28.69
CA PRO A 83 -11.10 17.74 -29.84
C PRO A 83 -12.15 16.64 -29.64
N PHE A 84 -11.80 15.58 -28.90
CA PHE A 84 -12.68 14.45 -28.58
C PHE A 84 -13.85 14.82 -27.67
N CYS A 85 -13.72 15.88 -26.86
CA CYS A 85 -14.80 16.42 -26.01
C CYS A 85 -15.48 17.65 -26.61
N LYS A 86 -14.85 18.33 -27.57
CA LYS A 86 -15.47 19.39 -28.39
C LYS A 86 -16.35 18.83 -29.53
N GLY A 87 -16.15 17.57 -29.89
CA GLY A 87 -16.71 16.95 -31.09
C GLY A 87 -18.11 16.36 -30.93
N TYR A 88 -19.11 17.17 -30.59
CA TYR A 88 -20.51 16.95 -31.03
C TYR A 88 -21.36 18.23 -31.07
N GLU A 89 -20.76 19.42 -31.21
CA GLU A 89 -21.53 20.63 -31.57
C GLU A 89 -21.63 20.83 -33.09
N THR A 90 -20.90 20.06 -33.90
CA THR A 90 -21.10 20.04 -35.34
C THR A 90 -21.98 18.84 -35.68
N SER A 91 -23.29 19.07 -35.72
CA SER A 91 -24.19 18.32 -36.58
C SER A 91 -23.52 18.15 -37.95
N LEU A 92 -23.01 16.96 -38.23
CA LEU A 92 -22.52 16.60 -39.55
C LEU A 92 -23.77 16.40 -40.42
N ASN A 93 -24.38 17.52 -40.84
CA ASN A 93 -25.48 17.58 -41.81
C ASN A 93 -24.97 17.19 -43.22
N ILE A 94 -24.36 16.01 -43.37
CA ILE A 94 -23.96 15.49 -44.68
C ILE A 94 -25.11 14.70 -45.32
N ILE A 95 -26.11 14.27 -44.53
CA ILE A 95 -27.31 13.60 -45.05
C ILE A 95 -28.56 14.12 -44.32
N PRO A 96 -29.49 14.82 -45.00
CA PRO A 96 -30.78 15.17 -44.42
C PRO A 96 -31.61 13.88 -44.26
N GLY A 97 -31.96 13.52 -43.02
CA GLY A 97 -32.90 12.43 -42.72
C GLY A 97 -32.29 11.14 -42.17
N LEU A 98 -31.01 11.13 -41.78
CA LEU A 98 -30.45 10.02 -41.00
C LEU A 98 -30.21 10.48 -39.57
N ASP A 99 -31.10 10.09 -38.66
CA ASP A 99 -30.90 10.20 -37.22
C ASP A 99 -29.78 9.23 -36.80
N THR A 100 -28.53 9.59 -37.07
CA THR A 100 -27.44 9.10 -36.22
C THR A 100 -27.62 9.81 -34.89
N ALA A 101 -28.43 9.22 -34.00
CA ALA A 101 -28.36 9.50 -32.58
C ALA A 101 -26.94 9.09 -32.12
N GLY A 102 -25.98 9.97 -32.40
CA GLY A 102 -24.59 9.83 -32.02
C GLY A 102 -24.58 9.80 -30.50
N TYR A 103 -24.20 8.66 -29.94
CA TYR A 103 -24.05 8.49 -28.50
C TYR A 103 -23.13 9.62 -27.98
N PRO A 104 -23.64 10.61 -27.23
CA PRO A 104 -22.80 11.70 -26.78
C PRO A 104 -21.82 11.11 -25.78
N PHE A 105 -20.53 11.08 -26.13
CA PHE A 105 -19.49 10.78 -25.16
C PHE A 105 -19.40 11.96 -24.21
N ASP A 106 -20.20 11.92 -23.14
CA ASP A 106 -20.27 12.97 -22.15
C ASP A 106 -18.96 12.98 -21.36
N CYS A 107 -18.06 13.92 -21.67
CA CYS A 107 -16.80 14.05 -20.95
C CYS A 107 -16.96 14.40 -19.47
N GLN A 108 -18.18 14.70 -18.99
CA GLN A 108 -18.47 14.74 -17.55
C GLN A 108 -18.38 13.35 -16.91
N GLU A 109 -18.64 12.26 -17.65
CA GLU A 109 -18.50 10.87 -17.17
C GLU A 109 -17.06 10.42 -16.95
N VAL A 110 -16.09 11.15 -17.51
CA VAL A 110 -14.65 10.80 -17.48
C VAL A 110 -13.94 11.36 -16.25
N THR A 111 -14.65 12.07 -15.38
CA THR A 111 -14.05 12.73 -14.21
C THR A 111 -14.92 12.58 -12.97
N GLY A 112 -14.31 12.69 -11.79
CA GLY A 112 -14.98 12.57 -10.50
C GLY A 112 -14.99 11.15 -9.94
N TYR A 113 -15.64 10.98 -8.78
CA TYR A 113 -15.61 9.72 -8.02
C TYR A 113 -16.14 8.51 -8.82
N LEU A 114 -17.12 8.70 -9.71
CA LEU A 114 -17.69 7.61 -10.50
C LEU A 114 -16.68 7.06 -11.53
N ALA A 115 -15.84 7.92 -12.12
CA ALA A 115 -14.76 7.49 -13.00
C ALA A 115 -13.72 6.66 -12.23
N VAL A 116 -13.38 7.08 -11.01
CA VAL A 116 -12.51 6.32 -10.10
C VAL A 116 -13.12 4.96 -9.77
N TYR A 117 -14.42 4.89 -9.50
CA TYR A 117 -15.11 3.62 -9.22
C TYR A 117 -15.02 2.63 -10.38
N ARG A 118 -15.21 3.10 -11.63
CA ARG A 118 -15.08 2.27 -12.85
C ARG A 118 -13.66 1.73 -13.03
N VAL A 119 -12.64 2.58 -12.83
CA VAL A 119 -11.23 2.16 -12.93
C VAL A 119 -10.87 1.13 -11.85
N CYS A 120 -11.24 1.42 -10.59
CA CYS A 120 -11.01 0.51 -9.48
C CYS A 120 -11.76 -0.82 -9.64
N PHE A 121 -12.96 -0.81 -10.22
CA PHE A 121 -13.74 -2.02 -10.53
C PHE A 121 -12.96 -2.97 -11.44
N ILE A 122 -12.37 -2.46 -12.53
CA ILE A 122 -11.58 -3.29 -13.46
C ILE A 122 -10.34 -3.87 -12.79
N ILE A 123 -9.65 -3.07 -11.98
CA ILE A 123 -8.48 -3.54 -11.23
C ILE A 123 -8.88 -4.64 -10.24
N THR A 124 -9.99 -4.47 -9.52
CA THR A 124 -10.52 -5.52 -8.63
C THR A 124 -10.83 -6.80 -9.41
N LEU A 125 -11.53 -6.71 -10.56
CA LEU A 125 -11.82 -7.88 -11.40
C LEU A 125 -10.55 -8.58 -11.88
N PHE A 126 -9.53 -7.82 -12.29
CA PHE A 126 -8.25 -8.37 -12.71
C PHE A 126 -7.55 -9.13 -11.57
N PHE A 127 -7.47 -8.54 -10.37
CA PHE A 127 -6.84 -9.21 -9.23
C PHE A 127 -7.65 -10.42 -8.73
N VAL A 128 -8.98 -10.35 -8.74
CA VAL A 128 -9.84 -11.50 -8.42
C VAL A 128 -9.65 -12.61 -9.43
N LEU A 129 -9.62 -12.31 -10.73
CA LEU A 129 -9.37 -13.31 -11.77
C LEU A 129 -8.00 -13.96 -11.58
N MET A 130 -6.94 -13.17 -11.36
CA MET A 130 -5.60 -13.70 -11.12
C MET A 130 -5.57 -14.56 -9.85
N ALA A 131 -6.24 -14.16 -8.77
CA ALA A 131 -6.36 -14.95 -7.55
C ALA A 131 -7.06 -16.29 -7.82
N LEU A 132 -8.16 -16.30 -8.58
CA LEU A 132 -8.89 -17.52 -8.94
C LEU A 132 -8.03 -18.49 -9.77
N ILE A 133 -7.25 -17.99 -10.75
CA ILE A 133 -6.36 -18.82 -11.56
C ILE A 133 -5.26 -19.47 -10.68
N MET A 134 -4.80 -18.77 -9.64
CA MET A 134 -3.75 -19.24 -8.73
C MET A 134 -4.23 -20.18 -7.62
N ILE A 135 -5.53 -20.48 -7.53
CA ILE A 135 -6.05 -21.40 -6.50
C ILE A 135 -5.45 -22.81 -6.70
N GLY A 136 -4.89 -23.37 -5.62
CA GLY A 136 -4.36 -24.72 -5.60
C GLY A 136 -3.04 -24.91 -6.39
N VAL A 137 -2.31 -23.84 -6.65
CA VAL A 137 -0.89 -23.92 -7.09
C VAL A 137 -0.04 -24.34 -5.89
N LYS A 138 0.78 -25.38 -6.07
CA LYS A 138 1.63 -25.92 -5.00
C LYS A 138 3.12 -25.90 -5.35
N SER A 139 3.45 -25.79 -6.63
CA SER A 139 4.83 -25.83 -7.11
C SER A 139 5.09 -24.71 -8.11
N SER A 140 6.32 -24.19 -8.12
CA SER A 140 6.81 -23.23 -9.11
C SER A 140 6.87 -23.80 -10.54
N ASN A 141 6.82 -25.12 -10.68
CA ASN A 141 6.78 -25.83 -11.96
C ASN A 141 5.36 -25.94 -12.55
N ASP A 142 4.32 -25.51 -11.82
CA ASP A 142 2.96 -25.46 -12.36
C ASP A 142 2.94 -24.55 -13.62
N PRO A 143 2.28 -24.94 -14.72
CA PRO A 143 2.23 -24.12 -15.94
C PRO A 143 1.59 -22.74 -15.71
N ARG A 144 0.75 -22.65 -14.66
CA ARG A 144 0.12 -21.42 -14.17
C ARG A 144 1.15 -20.41 -13.64
N ALA A 145 2.33 -20.84 -13.18
CA ALA A 145 3.41 -19.97 -12.75
C ALA A 145 3.92 -19.07 -13.88
N GLY A 146 3.85 -19.53 -15.14
CA GLY A 146 4.17 -18.71 -16.32
C GLY A 146 3.19 -17.54 -16.50
N ILE A 147 1.90 -17.74 -16.20
CA ILE A 147 0.90 -16.67 -16.22
C ILE A 147 1.13 -15.71 -15.06
N GLN A 148 1.47 -16.21 -13.86
CA GLN A 148 1.73 -15.37 -12.69
C GLN A 148 2.96 -14.47 -12.89
N ASN A 149 4.07 -15.07 -13.34
CA ASN A 149 5.36 -14.38 -13.36
C ASN A 149 5.71 -13.73 -14.71
N GLY A 150 5.00 -14.07 -15.77
CA GLY A 150 5.26 -13.63 -17.14
C GLY A 150 4.15 -12.79 -17.76
N PHE A 151 4.25 -12.62 -19.08
CA PHE A 151 3.25 -11.96 -19.95
C PHE A 151 2.77 -10.58 -19.46
N TRP A 152 3.68 -9.74 -18.96
CA TRP A 152 3.34 -8.41 -18.44
C TRP A 152 2.71 -7.48 -19.48
N GLY A 153 3.28 -7.37 -20.68
CA GLY A 153 2.72 -6.54 -21.75
C GLY A 153 1.24 -6.85 -22.04
N PRO A 154 0.87 -8.11 -22.35
CA PRO A 154 -0.52 -8.51 -22.52
C PRO A 154 -1.42 -8.20 -21.32
N LYS A 155 -0.96 -8.41 -20.08
CA LYS A 155 -1.73 -8.06 -18.87
C LYS A 155 -2.05 -6.56 -18.83
N PHE A 156 -1.07 -5.69 -19.07
CA PHE A 156 -1.29 -4.24 -19.12
C PHE A 156 -2.27 -3.84 -20.22
N ILE A 157 -2.15 -4.42 -21.42
CA ILE A 157 -3.07 -4.14 -22.53
C ILE A 157 -4.50 -4.54 -22.15
N ILE A 158 -4.71 -5.73 -21.58
CA ILE A 158 -6.03 -6.19 -21.14
C ILE A 158 -6.61 -5.24 -20.09
N ILE A 159 -5.82 -4.85 -19.09
CA ILE A 159 -6.27 -3.90 -18.05
C ILE A 159 -6.71 -2.57 -18.67
N ILE A 160 -5.90 -1.99 -19.55
CA ILE A 160 -6.21 -0.70 -20.20
C ILE A 160 -7.48 -0.80 -21.06
N LEU A 161 -7.61 -1.84 -21.88
CA LEU A 161 -8.79 -2.05 -22.71
C LEU A 161 -10.05 -2.23 -21.87
N CYS A 162 -9.97 -3.01 -20.77
CA CYS A 162 -11.09 -3.18 -19.85
C CYS A 162 -11.42 -1.87 -19.12
N MET A 163 -10.44 -1.04 -18.75
CA MET A 163 -10.66 0.29 -18.15
C MET A 163 -11.41 1.20 -19.11
N ILE A 164 -11.01 1.25 -20.39
CA ILE A 164 -11.74 1.99 -21.43
C ILE A 164 -13.18 1.45 -21.55
N GLY A 165 -13.34 0.12 -21.56
CA GLY A 165 -14.64 -0.55 -21.58
C GLY A 165 -15.54 -0.20 -20.39
N ALA A 166 -14.97 0.04 -19.21
CA ALA A 166 -15.74 0.36 -18.00
C ALA A 166 -16.46 1.71 -18.07
N PHE A 167 -16.02 2.64 -18.94
CA PHE A 167 -16.71 3.91 -19.14
C PHE A 167 -18.06 3.77 -19.86
N PHE A 168 -18.35 2.62 -20.46
CA PHE A 168 -19.67 2.32 -21.01
C PHE A 168 -20.69 1.86 -19.95
N ILE A 169 -20.28 1.69 -18.68
CA ILE A 169 -21.19 1.36 -17.58
C ILE A 169 -21.99 2.61 -17.20
N PRO A 170 -23.33 2.64 -17.33
CA PRO A 170 -24.15 3.82 -17.04
C PRO A 170 -24.17 4.15 -15.53
N ARG A 171 -24.48 5.41 -15.18
CA ARG A 171 -24.41 5.90 -13.78
C ARG A 171 -25.26 5.06 -12.81
N GLY A 172 -26.50 4.73 -13.19
CA GLY A 172 -27.41 3.76 -12.56
C GLY A 172 -27.25 3.51 -11.05
N ASP A 173 -27.43 2.25 -10.64
CA ASP A 173 -27.18 1.81 -9.25
C ASP A 173 -25.72 1.44 -9.00
N PHE A 174 -24.87 1.47 -10.05
CA PHE A 174 -23.48 1.04 -9.98
C PHE A 174 -22.69 1.77 -8.89
N GLY A 175 -22.82 3.10 -8.81
CA GLY A 175 -22.10 3.90 -7.83
C GLY A 175 -22.42 3.51 -6.38
N VAL A 176 -23.71 3.31 -6.07
CA VAL A 176 -24.17 2.95 -4.72
C VAL A 176 -23.73 1.54 -4.34
N VAL A 177 -23.89 0.57 -5.25
CA VAL A 177 -23.45 -0.82 -5.01
C VAL A 177 -21.93 -0.87 -4.80
N TRP A 178 -21.17 -0.17 -5.64
CA TRP A 178 -19.72 -0.17 -5.56
C TRP A 178 -19.20 0.54 -4.29
N MET A 179 -19.90 1.57 -3.81
CA MET A 179 -19.61 2.20 -2.51
C MET A 179 -19.65 1.17 -1.37
N TYR A 180 -20.70 0.34 -1.27
CA TYR A 180 -20.80 -0.66 -0.22
C TYR A 180 -19.72 -1.75 -0.31
N ILE A 181 -19.43 -2.23 -1.53
CA ILE A 181 -18.33 -3.18 -1.77
C ILE A 181 -17.00 -2.54 -1.34
N GLY A 182 -16.79 -1.28 -1.73
CA GLY A 182 -15.61 -0.49 -1.36
C GLY A 182 -15.47 -0.30 0.15
N MET A 183 -16.56 -0.05 0.88
CA MET A 183 -16.55 0.07 2.34
C MET A 183 -16.11 -1.23 3.03
N ILE A 184 -16.64 -2.38 2.58
CA ILE A 184 -16.23 -3.69 3.10
C ILE A 184 -14.76 -3.96 2.80
N GLY A 185 -14.34 -3.70 1.55
CA GLY A 185 -12.94 -3.84 1.15
C GLY A 185 -11.98 -2.94 1.93
N ALA A 186 -12.37 -1.68 2.17
CA ALA A 186 -11.59 -0.73 2.97
C ALA A 186 -11.43 -1.19 4.43
N LEU A 187 -12.49 -1.71 5.04
CA LEU A 187 -12.42 -2.27 6.39
C LEU A 187 -11.41 -3.43 6.48
N LEU A 188 -11.49 -4.38 5.54
CA LEU A 188 -10.53 -5.50 5.48
C LEU A 188 -9.10 -5.00 5.23
N PHE A 189 -8.94 -4.02 4.34
CA PHE A 189 -7.63 -3.46 4.01
C PHE A 189 -7.02 -2.70 5.18
N ILE A 190 -7.81 -1.98 6.00
CA ILE A 190 -7.31 -1.30 7.21
C ILE A 190 -6.70 -2.32 8.20
N PHE A 191 -7.30 -3.51 8.36
CA PHE A 191 -6.70 -4.57 9.19
C PHE A 191 -5.38 -5.08 8.62
N ILE A 192 -5.31 -5.32 7.30
CA ILE A 192 -4.07 -5.72 6.63
C ILE A 192 -3.00 -4.63 6.76
N GLN A 193 -3.39 -3.38 6.54
CA GLN A 193 -2.53 -2.20 6.65
C GLN A 193 -1.97 -2.07 8.07
N LEU A 194 -2.81 -2.25 9.10
CA LEU A 194 -2.37 -2.27 10.49
C LEU A 194 -1.36 -3.39 10.74
N ALA A 195 -1.59 -4.61 10.24
CA ALA A 195 -0.65 -5.72 10.38
C ALA A 195 0.71 -5.43 9.72
N LEU A 196 0.71 -4.81 8.53
CA LEU A 196 1.94 -4.40 7.84
C LEU A 196 2.70 -3.32 8.61
N ILE A 197 1.99 -2.34 9.19
CA ILE A 197 2.60 -1.29 10.02
C ILE A 197 3.23 -1.89 11.29
N ILE A 198 2.56 -2.87 11.91
CA ILE A 198 3.07 -3.59 13.08
C ILE A 198 4.35 -4.37 12.71
N ASP A 199 4.33 -5.17 11.65
CA ASP A 199 5.52 -5.92 11.18
C ASP A 199 6.68 -4.97 10.88
N PHE A 200 6.40 -3.88 10.16
CA PHE A 200 7.40 -2.84 9.89
C PHE A 200 8.01 -2.27 11.17
N ALA A 201 7.19 -1.95 12.17
CA ALA A 201 7.66 -1.37 13.43
C ALA A 201 8.52 -2.37 14.23
N HIS A 202 8.17 -3.66 14.21
CA HIS A 202 8.97 -4.71 14.83
C HIS A 202 10.33 -4.85 14.16
N VAL A 203 10.36 -5.00 12.83
CA VAL A 203 11.61 -5.12 12.06
C VAL A 203 12.51 -3.90 12.26
N TRP A 204 11.92 -2.71 12.28
CA TRP A 204 12.67 -1.48 12.52
C TRP A 204 13.29 -1.48 13.93
N ALA A 205 12.50 -1.81 14.96
CA ALA A 205 12.99 -1.88 16.33
C ALA A 205 14.11 -2.93 16.49
N GLU A 206 13.91 -4.14 15.96
CA GLU A 206 14.88 -5.22 16.01
C GLU A 206 16.20 -4.84 15.34
N ASN A 207 16.13 -4.21 14.16
CA ASN A 207 17.31 -3.76 13.43
C ASN A 207 18.13 -2.76 14.27
N TRP A 208 17.47 -1.76 14.87
CA TRP A 208 18.16 -0.75 15.69
C TRP A 208 18.69 -1.33 17.01
N VAL A 209 17.95 -2.22 17.65
CA VAL A 209 18.41 -2.93 18.85
C VAL A 209 19.63 -3.79 18.55
N SER A 210 19.64 -4.51 17.42
CA SER A 210 20.79 -5.34 17.02
C SER A 210 22.07 -4.51 16.85
N HIS A 211 21.96 -3.33 16.22
CA HIS A 211 23.09 -2.41 16.06
C HIS A 211 23.54 -1.77 17.38
N ALA A 212 22.60 -1.54 18.32
CA ALA A 212 22.93 -1.07 19.66
C ALA A 212 23.71 -2.12 20.46
N GLN A 213 23.33 -3.40 20.35
CA GLN A 213 24.02 -4.51 21.01
C GLN A 213 25.42 -4.76 20.42
N ASN A 214 25.60 -4.54 19.11
CA ASN A 214 26.88 -4.67 18.40
C ASN A 214 27.88 -3.52 18.67
N GLY A 215 27.69 -2.73 19.73
CA GLY A 215 28.71 -1.81 20.26
C GLY A 215 28.49 -0.33 19.96
N SER A 216 27.48 0.05 19.17
CA SER A 216 27.16 1.46 18.90
C SER A 216 26.01 1.95 19.80
N LYS A 217 26.37 2.45 20.99
CA LYS A 217 25.42 3.01 21.98
C LYS A 217 24.53 4.14 21.42
N GLY A 218 24.93 4.77 20.31
CA GLY A 218 24.15 5.80 19.62
C GLY A 218 22.79 5.31 19.11
N TRP A 219 22.66 4.03 18.73
CA TRP A 219 21.38 3.48 18.27
C TRP A 219 20.33 3.38 19.36
N PHE A 220 20.74 3.15 20.61
CA PHE A 220 19.81 3.18 21.75
C PHE A 220 19.27 4.58 21.98
N VAL A 221 20.13 5.60 21.89
CA VAL A 221 19.72 7.02 21.98
C VAL A 221 18.78 7.38 20.82
N ALA A 222 19.10 6.93 19.60
CA ALA A 222 18.24 7.15 18.43
C ALA A 222 16.87 6.51 18.61
N LEU A 223 16.81 5.26 19.09
CA LEU A 223 15.56 4.53 19.34
C LEU A 223 14.69 5.24 20.39
N ALA A 224 15.30 5.66 21.49
CA ALA A 224 14.61 6.42 22.53
C ALA A 224 14.11 7.76 21.98
N ALA A 225 14.97 8.54 21.31
CA ALA A 225 14.61 9.83 20.74
C ALA A 225 13.46 9.70 19.73
N CYS A 226 13.53 8.72 18.82
CA CYS A 226 12.48 8.44 17.85
C CYS A 226 11.15 8.09 18.53
N SER A 227 11.18 7.20 19.53
CA SER A 227 9.98 6.80 20.28
C SER A 227 9.33 8.00 21.00
N PHE A 228 10.12 8.81 21.71
CA PHE A 228 9.62 10.01 22.40
C PHE A 228 9.08 11.06 21.43
N SER A 229 9.75 11.27 20.29
CA SER A 229 9.25 12.18 19.26
C SER A 229 7.90 11.72 18.69
N MET A 230 7.71 10.41 18.48
CA MET A 230 6.44 9.87 18.01
C MET A 230 5.32 10.05 19.04
N TYR A 231 5.57 9.76 20.32
CA TYR A 231 4.59 10.05 21.38
C TYR A 231 4.31 11.55 21.50
N GLY A 232 5.32 12.41 21.36
CA GLY A 232 5.13 13.86 21.27
C GLY A 232 4.21 14.24 20.10
N GLY A 233 4.38 13.60 18.95
CA GLY A 233 3.49 13.73 17.79
C GLY A 233 2.06 13.28 18.08
N VAL A 234 1.86 12.15 18.77
CA VAL A 234 0.53 11.68 19.20
C VAL A 234 -0.15 12.69 20.10
N ILE A 235 0.55 13.22 21.11
CA ILE A 235 -0.02 14.21 22.04
C ILE A 235 -0.32 15.53 21.32
N ALA A 236 0.58 16.02 20.46
CA ALA A 236 0.37 17.22 19.67
C ALA A 236 -0.82 17.08 18.73
N ALA A 237 -0.89 15.99 17.96
CA ALA A 237 -2.00 15.71 17.05
C ALA A 237 -3.33 15.56 17.80
N THR A 238 -3.34 14.87 18.94
CA THR A 238 -4.53 14.71 19.78
C THR A 238 -5.01 16.07 20.34
N THR A 239 -4.07 16.92 20.76
CA THR A 239 -4.38 18.28 21.23
C THR A 239 -4.99 19.13 20.11
N ILE A 240 -4.43 19.05 18.90
CA ILE A 240 -4.99 19.68 17.70
C ILE A 240 -6.41 19.16 17.44
N LEU A 241 -6.64 17.84 17.54
CA LEU A 241 -7.97 17.27 17.36
C LEU A 241 -8.98 17.78 18.37
N PHE A 242 -8.62 17.90 19.66
CA PHE A 242 -9.50 18.52 20.64
C PHE A 242 -9.81 19.98 20.30
N ILE A 243 -8.80 20.79 19.98
CA ILE A 243 -9.00 22.22 19.69
C ILE A 243 -9.89 22.44 18.45
N PHE A 244 -9.71 21.63 17.40
CA PHE A 244 -10.38 21.89 16.11
C PHE A 244 -11.61 21.02 15.83
N SER A 245 -11.80 19.92 16.57
CA SER A 245 -12.86 18.93 16.29
C SER A 245 -13.92 18.81 17.39
N THR A 246 -13.85 19.56 18.49
CA THR A 246 -14.84 19.46 19.59
C THR A 246 -15.67 20.72 19.86
N GLY A 247 -15.66 21.70 18.95
CA GLY A 247 -16.42 22.96 19.11
C GLY A 247 -15.70 23.99 19.99
N SER A 248 -16.35 25.11 20.26
CA SER A 248 -15.79 26.21 21.08
C SER A 248 -16.05 26.03 22.57
N THR A 249 -17.09 25.26 22.91
CA THR A 249 -17.49 24.96 24.30
C THR A 249 -17.41 23.47 24.57
N ALA A 250 -16.88 23.08 25.73
CA ALA A 250 -16.84 21.69 26.16
C ALA A 250 -18.26 21.08 26.20
N GLY A 251 -18.42 19.89 25.60
CA GLY A 251 -19.70 19.18 25.54
C GLY A 251 -20.63 19.54 24.37
N GLU A 252 -20.24 20.45 23.47
CA GLU A 252 -20.98 20.70 22.20
C GLU A 252 -20.92 19.47 21.28
N CYS A 253 -19.75 18.86 21.16
CA CYS A 253 -19.47 17.75 20.25
C CYS A 253 -19.04 16.48 21.01
N LYS A 254 -19.94 15.97 21.86
CA LYS A 254 -19.67 14.84 22.77
C LYS A 254 -19.14 13.59 22.07
N LEU A 255 -19.63 13.30 20.86
CA LEU A 255 -19.22 12.11 20.11
C LEU A 255 -17.75 12.21 19.67
N HIS A 256 -17.33 13.37 19.17
CA HIS A 256 -15.95 13.63 18.78
C HIS A 256 -15.02 13.57 20.00
N GLU A 257 -15.42 14.22 21.10
CA GLU A 257 -14.69 14.20 22.38
C GLU A 257 -14.50 12.78 22.92
N PHE A 258 -15.57 11.96 22.86
CA PHE A 258 -15.52 10.55 23.24
C PHE A 258 -14.51 9.76 22.40
N PHE A 259 -14.58 9.83 21.06
CA PHE A 259 -13.68 9.07 20.20
C PHE A 259 -12.22 9.47 20.37
N ILE A 260 -11.93 10.77 20.49
CA ILE A 260 -10.56 11.25 20.72
C ILE A 260 -10.04 10.72 22.06
N SER A 261 -10.81 10.90 23.14
CA SER A 261 -10.41 10.48 24.49
C SER A 261 -10.25 8.97 24.61
N PHE A 262 -11.19 8.22 24.03
CA PHE A 262 -11.19 6.75 24.07
C PHE A 262 -9.98 6.17 23.34
N ASN A 263 -9.67 6.66 22.13
CA ASN A 263 -8.48 6.22 21.39
C ASN A 263 -7.18 6.59 22.10
N LEU A 264 -7.09 7.79 22.70
CA LEU A 264 -5.91 8.18 23.48
C LEU A 264 -5.69 7.24 24.68
N ILE A 265 -6.76 6.89 25.41
CA ILE A 265 -6.69 5.95 26.54
C ILE A 265 -6.23 4.57 26.08
N LEU A 266 -6.77 4.06 24.97
CA LEU A 266 -6.33 2.78 24.39
C LEU A 266 -4.84 2.79 24.01
N CYS A 267 -4.36 3.87 23.39
CA CYS A 267 -2.93 4.04 23.07
C CYS A 267 -2.05 4.00 24.33
N VAL A 268 -2.48 4.64 25.43
CA VAL A 268 -1.78 4.60 26.72
C VAL A 268 -1.76 3.17 27.29
N ILE A 269 -2.90 2.48 27.28
CA ILE A 269 -3.01 1.10 27.79
C ILE A 269 -2.07 0.17 27.01
N ILE A 270 -2.08 0.22 25.68
CA ILE A 270 -1.20 -0.61 24.83
C ILE A 270 0.27 -0.31 25.14
N SER A 271 0.62 0.96 25.31
CA SER A 271 1.99 1.38 25.66
C SER A 271 2.45 0.81 27.01
N LEU A 272 1.56 0.81 28.01
CA LEU A 272 1.85 0.23 29.34
C LEU A 272 1.98 -1.30 29.29
N ILE A 273 1.13 -1.97 28.49
CA ILE A 273 1.21 -3.42 28.30
C ILE A 273 2.54 -3.80 27.65
N SER A 274 3.00 -3.06 26.63
CA SER A 274 4.29 -3.31 25.98
C SER A 274 5.49 -3.15 26.91
N LEU A 275 5.36 -2.37 27.99
CA LEU A 275 6.39 -2.20 29.02
C LEU A 275 6.30 -3.21 30.15
N HIS A 276 5.26 -4.04 30.19
CA HIS A 276 5.05 -4.96 31.28
C HIS A 276 6.15 -6.05 31.29
N PRO A 277 6.81 -6.31 32.44
CA PRO A 277 7.95 -7.24 32.50
C PRO A 277 7.66 -8.64 31.95
N LYS A 278 6.43 -9.15 32.15
CA LYS A 278 6.01 -10.46 31.58
C LYS A 278 5.99 -10.48 30.06
N VAL A 279 5.68 -9.36 29.42
CA VAL A 279 5.67 -9.25 27.95
C VAL A 279 7.12 -9.18 27.43
N GLN A 280 7.98 -8.45 28.11
CA GLN A 280 9.41 -8.36 27.78
C GLN A 280 10.17 -9.67 28.01
N GLU A 281 9.81 -10.43 29.05
CA GLU A 281 10.33 -11.79 29.29
C GLU A 281 9.96 -12.74 28.14
N ALA A 282 8.75 -12.61 27.57
CA ALA A 282 8.30 -13.43 26.46
C ALA A 282 8.88 -12.98 25.10
N ASN A 283 9.11 -11.68 24.92
CA ASN A 283 9.74 -11.13 23.74
C ASN A 283 10.65 -9.94 24.10
N PRO A 284 11.99 -10.15 24.19
CA PRO A 284 12.93 -9.13 24.62
C PRO A 284 13.12 -8.01 23.57
N ASN A 285 12.62 -8.19 22.36
CA ASN A 285 12.69 -7.18 21.29
C ASN A 285 11.52 -6.18 21.35
N VAL A 286 10.55 -6.37 22.25
CA VAL A 286 9.44 -5.44 22.45
C VAL A 286 9.94 -4.18 23.16
N GLY A 287 9.68 -3.02 22.56
CA GLY A 287 10.09 -1.72 23.10
C GLY A 287 8.99 -0.67 23.00
N LEU A 288 9.39 0.59 23.20
CA LEU A 288 8.50 1.76 23.12
C LEU A 288 8.21 2.22 21.68
N LEU A 289 9.03 1.80 20.71
CA LEU A 289 8.94 2.24 19.32
C LEU A 289 7.72 1.63 18.61
N GLN A 290 7.46 0.34 18.81
CA GLN A 290 6.32 -0.34 18.20
C GLN A 290 4.97 0.27 18.61
N PRO A 291 4.65 0.43 19.91
CA PRO A 291 3.40 1.06 20.32
C PRO A 291 3.29 2.54 19.93
N SER A 292 4.40 3.29 19.79
CA SER A 292 4.34 4.70 19.38
C SER A 292 3.98 4.87 17.90
N VAL A 293 4.50 4.01 17.02
CA VAL A 293 4.11 3.97 15.59
C VAL A 293 2.62 3.63 15.45
N ILE A 294 2.15 2.64 16.19
CA ILE A 294 0.74 2.23 16.19
C ILE A 294 -0.15 3.37 16.71
N ALA A 295 0.26 4.03 17.79
CA ALA A 295 -0.49 5.16 18.34
C ALA A 295 -0.62 6.32 17.34
N LEU A 296 0.43 6.64 16.58
CA LEU A 296 0.36 7.64 15.49
C LEU A 296 -0.65 7.24 14.42
N TYR A 297 -0.67 5.97 14.01
CA TYR A 297 -1.62 5.48 13.02
C TYR A 297 -3.07 5.50 13.54
N ILE A 298 -3.31 5.12 14.79
CA ILE A 298 -4.64 5.22 15.43
C ILE A 298 -5.11 6.68 15.50
N THR A 299 -4.22 7.61 15.87
CA THR A 299 -4.54 9.05 15.87
C THR A 299 -4.86 9.55 14.46
N TYR A 300 -4.14 9.09 13.43
CA TYR A 300 -4.46 9.38 12.03
C TYR A 300 -5.85 8.85 11.62
N LEU A 301 -6.17 7.59 11.93
CA LEU A 301 -7.49 7.01 11.65
C LEU A 301 -8.61 7.75 12.38
N THR A 302 -8.36 8.17 13.63
CA THR A 302 -9.30 8.99 14.42
C THR A 302 -9.53 10.33 13.73
N TRP A 303 -8.47 11.02 13.32
CA TRP A 303 -8.58 12.28 12.59
C TRP A 303 -9.35 12.10 11.26
N SER A 304 -9.03 11.06 10.49
CA SER A 304 -9.71 10.76 9.22
C SER A 304 -11.20 10.51 9.42
N SER A 305 -11.59 9.73 10.44
CA SER A 305 -13.00 9.47 10.76
C SER A 305 -13.75 10.76 11.15
N LEU A 306 -13.16 11.60 12.02
CA LEU A 306 -13.80 12.83 12.50
C LEU A 306 -13.95 13.86 11.38
N SER A 307 -12.97 13.93 10.48
CA SER A 307 -12.98 14.82 9.31
C SER A 307 -14.06 14.44 8.29
N ASN A 308 -14.57 13.21 8.32
CA ASN A 308 -15.68 12.76 7.49
C ASN A 308 -17.05 12.79 8.21
N SER A 309 -17.11 13.30 9.44
CA SER A 309 -18.38 13.46 10.20
C SER A 309 -19.35 14.43 9.49
N PRO A 310 -20.66 14.16 9.46
CA PRO A 310 -21.64 15.08 8.87
C PRO A 310 -21.87 16.35 9.71
N GLU A 311 -21.46 16.35 10.99
CA GLU A 311 -21.64 17.47 11.92
C GLU A 311 -20.66 18.61 11.64
N THR A 312 -21.06 19.54 10.76
CA THR A 312 -20.23 20.70 10.37
C THR A 312 -19.96 21.66 11.53
N ASN A 313 -20.87 21.77 12.48
CA ASN A 313 -20.72 22.60 13.69
C ASN A 313 -19.57 22.14 14.59
N CYS A 314 -19.16 20.88 14.45
CA CYS A 314 -18.08 20.27 15.22
C CYS A 314 -16.71 20.41 14.56
N LYS A 315 -16.62 20.99 13.36
CA LYS A 315 -15.37 21.16 12.63
C LYS A 315 -15.03 22.65 12.53
N SER A 316 -13.87 23.03 13.07
CA SER A 316 -13.40 24.40 12.94
C SER A 316 -12.81 24.64 11.53
N GLY A 317 -13.21 25.75 10.90
CA GLY A 317 -13.01 26.03 9.47
C GLY A 317 -11.56 26.17 8.98
N ILE A 318 -10.57 26.19 9.89
CA ILE A 318 -9.14 26.21 9.52
C ILE A 318 -8.73 24.87 8.89
N PHE A 319 -9.31 23.76 9.35
CA PHE A 319 -8.92 22.42 8.94
C PHE A 319 -9.73 21.88 7.74
N VAL A 320 -10.88 22.51 7.45
CA VAL A 320 -11.78 22.20 6.31
C VAL A 320 -11.38 22.98 5.04
N GLY A 321 -10.18 23.57 5.02
CA GLY A 321 -9.74 24.43 3.92
C GLY A 321 -10.38 25.81 4.04
N SER A 322 -9.60 26.76 4.54
CA SER A 322 -9.84 28.18 4.37
C SER A 322 -9.82 28.54 2.87
N LEU A 323 -10.94 28.29 2.18
CA LEU A 323 -11.37 29.03 0.99
C LEU A 323 -12.87 28.81 0.68
N SER A 324 -13.71 28.79 1.71
CA SER A 324 -15.17 28.86 1.55
C SER A 324 -15.64 30.22 2.04
N ASN A 325 -15.36 31.26 1.26
CA ASN A 325 -16.06 32.54 1.40
C ASN A 325 -17.45 32.36 0.76
N SER A 326 -18.34 31.61 1.41
CA SER A 326 -19.74 31.47 1.01
C SER A 326 -20.57 30.93 2.17
N THR A 327 -21.25 31.85 2.85
CA THR A 327 -22.44 31.62 3.64
C THR A 327 -23.51 30.99 2.75
N ILE A 328 -23.73 29.67 2.82
CA ILE A 328 -24.93 29.05 2.24
C ILE A 328 -25.49 28.02 3.20
N THR A 329 -26.66 28.34 3.73
CA THR A 329 -27.63 27.49 4.42
C THR A 329 -28.05 26.29 3.55
N PRO A 330 -28.25 25.09 4.11
CA PRO A 330 -28.72 23.96 3.33
C PRO A 330 -30.23 24.09 3.11
N THR A 331 -30.63 24.39 1.88
CA THR A 331 -31.98 24.07 1.39
C THR A 331 -31.80 23.05 0.27
N PRO A 332 -32.53 21.91 0.26
CA PRO A 332 -32.35 20.88 -0.75
C PRO A 332 -33.06 21.29 -2.04
N THR A 333 -32.30 21.74 -3.04
CA THR A 333 -32.79 21.87 -4.43
C THR A 333 -31.97 20.96 -5.34
N PRO A 334 -32.61 20.11 -6.18
CA PRO A 334 -31.91 19.24 -7.10
C PRO A 334 -31.45 20.05 -8.33
N GLY A 335 -30.14 20.13 -8.55
CA GLY A 335 -29.59 20.70 -9.78
C GLY A 335 -28.35 21.60 -9.65
N HIS A 336 -27.63 21.60 -8.52
CA HIS A 336 -26.40 22.37 -8.40
C HIS A 336 -25.15 21.53 -8.67
N SER A 337 -24.29 22.07 -9.55
CA SER A 337 -22.96 21.57 -9.91
C SER A 337 -22.17 21.12 -8.67
N PRO A 338 -21.39 20.02 -8.75
CA PRO A 338 -20.63 19.55 -7.61
C PRO A 338 -19.64 20.64 -7.20
N ALA A 339 -19.70 21.02 -5.92
CA ALA A 339 -18.70 21.85 -5.29
C ALA A 339 -17.31 21.26 -5.61
N ASN A 340 -16.36 22.11 -5.99
CA ASN A 340 -14.99 21.71 -6.31
C ASN A 340 -14.42 20.81 -5.21
N GLU A 341 -14.38 19.49 -5.44
CA GLU A 341 -13.76 18.51 -4.54
C GLU A 341 -12.25 18.76 -4.55
N LYS A 342 -11.75 19.50 -3.56
CA LYS A 342 -10.32 19.69 -3.35
C LYS A 342 -9.76 18.45 -2.66
N PHE A 343 -8.54 18.07 -3.02
CA PHE A 343 -7.82 17.02 -2.31
C PHE A 343 -7.49 17.50 -0.90
N ASP A 344 -8.15 16.92 0.11
CA ASP A 344 -7.89 17.24 1.51
C ASP A 344 -6.56 16.64 1.96
N THR A 345 -5.87 17.35 2.86
CA THR A 345 -4.60 16.91 3.47
C THR A 345 -4.69 15.51 4.08
N GLN A 346 -5.86 15.14 4.64
CA GLN A 346 -6.13 13.80 5.18
C GLN A 346 -5.96 12.69 4.13
N SER A 347 -6.44 12.95 2.91
CA SER A 347 -6.47 12.00 1.81
C SER A 347 -5.07 11.84 1.23
N ILE A 348 -4.29 12.93 1.18
CA ILE A 348 -2.88 12.91 0.78
C ILE A 348 -2.06 12.05 1.75
N ILE A 349 -2.20 12.26 3.06
CA ILE A 349 -1.51 11.44 4.07
C ILE A 349 -1.95 9.98 3.96
N GLY A 350 -3.24 9.72 3.75
CA GLY A 350 -3.76 8.35 3.54
C GLY A 350 -3.15 7.66 2.33
N LEU A 351 -3.02 8.37 1.20
CA LEU A 351 -2.37 7.84 0.00
C LEU A 351 -0.88 7.54 0.21
N ILE A 352 -0.18 8.38 0.99
CA ILE A 352 1.24 8.13 1.34
C ILE A 352 1.35 6.86 2.19
N VAL A 353 0.54 6.74 3.26
CA VAL A 353 0.56 5.56 4.13
C VAL A 353 0.19 4.30 3.34
N TRP A 354 -0.84 4.38 2.49
CA TRP A 354 -1.21 3.30 1.58
C TRP A 354 -0.05 2.90 0.65
N GLY A 355 0.58 3.86 -0.03
CA GLY A 355 1.68 3.61 -0.96
C GLY A 355 2.91 3.00 -0.28
N LEU A 356 3.25 3.46 0.93
CA LEU A 356 4.33 2.89 1.73
C LEU A 356 4.03 1.45 2.15
N CYS A 357 2.79 1.15 2.55
CA CYS A 357 2.39 -0.21 2.92
C CYS A 357 2.42 -1.16 1.73
N ILE A 358 1.95 -0.73 0.56
CA ILE A 358 2.03 -1.52 -0.67
C ILE A 358 3.50 -1.78 -1.04
N LEU A 359 4.33 -0.73 -1.07
CA LEU A 359 5.76 -0.89 -1.35
C LEU A 359 6.41 -1.86 -0.36
N TYR A 360 6.18 -1.69 0.94
CA TYR A 360 6.67 -2.60 1.97
C TYR A 360 6.24 -4.04 1.70
N SER A 361 4.95 -4.29 1.42
CA SER A 361 4.44 -5.65 1.14
C SER A 361 5.05 -6.28 -0.12
N THR A 362 5.47 -5.48 -1.11
CA THR A 362 6.09 -6.01 -2.32
C THR A 362 7.57 -6.36 -2.16
N VAL A 363 8.27 -5.65 -1.27
CA VAL A 363 9.69 -5.86 -0.99
C VAL A 363 9.90 -6.89 0.11
N ARG A 364 8.98 -6.94 1.08
CA ARG A 364 9.01 -7.90 2.19
C ARG A 364 8.77 -9.30 1.63
N GLU A 365 9.77 -10.15 1.71
CA GLU A 365 9.57 -11.58 1.50
C GLU A 365 8.86 -12.16 2.74
N PRO A 366 7.75 -12.90 2.58
CA PRO A 366 7.08 -13.53 3.71
C PRO A 366 8.05 -14.50 4.36
N SER A 367 8.07 -14.52 5.69
CA SER A 367 8.97 -15.25 6.59
C SER A 367 8.86 -16.79 6.52
N GLY A 368 8.46 -17.36 5.37
CA GLY A 368 8.17 -18.79 5.21
C GLY A 368 8.60 -19.37 3.87
N SER A 369 9.62 -18.80 3.22
CA SER A 369 10.21 -19.37 2.00
C SER A 369 11.74 -19.39 1.99
N GLY A 370 12.37 -19.27 3.17
CA GLY A 370 13.82 -19.27 3.34
C GLY A 370 14.32 -20.35 4.32
N ASP A 371 13.57 -20.60 5.39
CA ASP A 371 13.97 -21.55 6.45
C ASP A 371 14.01 -23.01 5.94
N ASP A 372 13.05 -23.42 5.11
CA ASP A 372 13.02 -24.78 4.56
C ASP A 372 14.11 -25.06 3.50
N SER A 373 14.79 -24.03 2.99
CA SER A 373 15.81 -24.19 1.94
C SER A 373 17.26 -24.15 2.45
N GLU A 374 17.50 -23.57 3.63
CA GLU A 374 18.78 -23.73 4.32
C GLU A 374 18.81 -25.03 5.14
N GLU A 375 17.70 -25.41 5.78
CA GLU A 375 17.61 -26.67 6.53
C GLU A 375 17.68 -27.91 5.61
N VAL A 376 17.14 -27.84 4.39
CA VAL A 376 17.25 -28.95 3.40
C VAL A 376 18.66 -29.09 2.81
N ASN A 377 19.45 -28.02 2.71
CA ASN A 377 20.83 -28.13 2.23
C ASN A 377 21.79 -28.65 3.32
N GLU A 378 21.56 -28.33 4.60
CA GLU A 378 22.32 -28.95 5.69
C GLU A 378 21.99 -30.45 5.85
N ILE A 379 20.72 -30.85 5.66
CA ILE A 379 20.33 -32.27 5.74
C ILE A 379 20.89 -33.08 4.55
N GLN A 380 21.03 -32.47 3.36
CA GLN A 380 21.56 -33.16 2.18
C GLN A 380 23.10 -33.29 2.20
N ASP A 381 23.80 -32.34 2.83
CA ASP A 381 25.25 -32.43 3.05
C ASP A 381 25.62 -33.40 4.19
N GLU A 382 24.76 -33.60 5.20
CA GLU A 382 24.93 -34.66 6.21
C GLU A 382 24.64 -36.08 5.68
N GLU A 383 23.68 -36.25 4.76
CA GLU A 383 23.38 -37.56 4.17
C GLU A 383 24.45 -38.06 3.18
N THR A 384 25.33 -37.19 2.67
CA THR A 384 26.37 -37.57 1.69
C THR A 384 27.75 -37.82 2.32
N GLY A 385 27.86 -37.78 3.65
CA GLY A 385 29.15 -37.85 4.37
C GLY A 385 29.24 -38.93 5.45
N GLY A 386 29.10 -40.22 5.12
CA GLY A 386 29.18 -41.21 6.20
C GLY A 386 29.15 -42.69 5.89
N GLN A 387 29.51 -43.17 4.70
CA GLN A 387 29.56 -44.61 4.45
C GLN A 387 30.95 -45.18 4.76
N ARG A 388 31.22 -45.49 6.05
CA ARG A 388 32.25 -46.47 6.44
C ARG A 388 31.57 -47.80 6.69
N VAL A 389 31.66 -48.67 5.69
CA VAL A 389 31.31 -50.09 5.78
C VAL A 389 32.24 -50.75 6.81
N TYR A 390 31.67 -51.35 7.85
CA TYR A 390 32.37 -52.29 8.73
C TYR A 390 32.18 -53.69 8.14
N ASP A 391 33.19 -54.19 7.43
CA ASP A 391 33.30 -55.61 7.10
C ASP A 391 33.93 -56.33 8.29
N ASN A 392 33.19 -57.25 8.92
CA ASN A 392 33.75 -58.25 9.81
C ASN A 392 33.42 -59.65 9.27
N GLU A 393 34.43 -60.53 9.38
CA GLU A 393 34.38 -61.99 9.31
C GLU A 393 34.41 -62.68 7.93
N LYS A 394 35.62 -63.08 7.53
CA LYS A 394 35.87 -64.41 6.95
C LYS A 394 36.66 -65.23 7.95
N THR A 395 36.03 -66.28 8.47
CA THR A 395 36.68 -67.49 8.98
C THR A 395 36.67 -68.56 7.90
N SER A 396 37.80 -69.28 7.81
CA SER A 396 38.20 -70.37 6.90
C SER A 396 38.80 -69.95 5.55
#